data_AF-A0A0H2LY63-F1
#
_entry.id   AF-A0A0H2LY63-F1
#
_cell.length_a   1.000
_cell.length_b   1.000
_cell.length_c   1.000
_cell.angle_alpha   90.00
_cell.angle_beta   90.00
_cell.angle_gamma   90.00
#
_symmetry.space_group_name_H-M   'P 1'
#
loop_
_entity.id
_entity.type
_entity.pdbx_description
1 polymer ?
#
loop_
_entity_poly.entity_id
_entity_poly.type
_entity_poly.pdbx_seq_one_letter_code
_entity_poly.pdbx_strand_id
1 'polypeptide(L)'
;MNASDVTTKAGRHIDHETLMLWVELVKAGGYHNLREVRRTWCAATEPGTVRERLARLCDNGMVRERRIGSKHTTYGVTTKCIAPPGYDFLMRAEA
;
A
#
# COMPACT_ATOMS: atom_id res chain seq x y z
N MET A 1 -13.98 -16.88 -9.94
CA MET A 1 -13.97 -15.68 -9.06
C MET A 1 -12.96 -14.72 -9.65
N ASN A 2 -13.40 -13.67 -10.35
CA ASN A 2 -12.49 -12.70 -10.96
C ASN A 2 -11.93 -11.80 -9.86
N ALA A 3 -10.61 -11.79 -9.71
CA ALA A 3 -9.93 -10.75 -8.95
C ALA A 3 -10.22 -9.42 -9.66
N SER A 4 -10.92 -8.52 -8.99
CA SER A 4 -11.22 -7.19 -9.53
C SER A 4 -9.92 -6.39 -9.52
N ASP A 5 -9.25 -6.44 -10.65
CA ASP A 5 -8.01 -5.76 -10.89
C ASP A 5 -8.24 -4.25 -11.07
N VAL A 6 -7.46 -3.44 -10.35
CA VAL A 6 -7.66 -1.98 -10.32
C VAL A 6 -6.59 -1.30 -11.16
N THR A 7 -7.02 -0.52 -12.16
CA THR A 7 -6.10 0.20 -13.04
C THR A 7 -5.95 1.64 -12.56
N THR A 8 -4.74 2.05 -12.20
CA THR A 8 -4.46 3.44 -11.82
C THR A 8 -4.53 4.39 -13.02
N LYS A 9 -4.54 5.71 -12.77
CA LYS A 9 -4.56 6.79 -13.78
C LYS A 9 -3.40 6.69 -14.78
N ALA A 10 -2.32 6.02 -14.38
CA ALA A 10 -1.16 5.75 -15.22
C ALA A 10 -1.31 4.48 -16.07
N GLY A 11 -2.49 3.85 -16.10
CA GLY A 11 -2.73 2.57 -16.77
C GLY A 11 -2.09 1.37 -16.07
N ARG A 12 -1.67 1.51 -14.80
CA ARG A 12 -0.95 0.46 -14.07
C ARG A 12 -1.90 -0.33 -13.21
N HIS A 13 -1.78 -1.65 -13.29
CA HIS A 13 -2.65 -2.59 -12.62
C HIS A 13 -2.17 -2.89 -11.19
N ILE A 14 -3.07 -2.78 -10.22
CA ILE A 14 -2.86 -3.15 -8.82
C ILE A 14 -3.83 -4.26 -8.48
N ASP A 15 -3.29 -5.41 -8.09
CA ASP A 15 -4.08 -6.55 -7.64
C ASP A 15 -4.73 -6.31 -6.27
N HIS A 16 -5.79 -7.05 -5.99
CA HIS A 16 -6.57 -6.93 -4.75
C HIS A 16 -5.71 -7.06 -3.48
N GLU A 17 -4.75 -7.98 -3.45
CA GLU A 17 -3.90 -8.19 -2.27
C GLU A 17 -2.96 -7.00 -2.00
N THR A 18 -2.44 -6.40 -3.06
CA THR A 18 -1.63 -5.17 -2.98
C THR A 18 -2.46 -3.99 -2.46
N LEU A 19 -3.73 -3.88 -2.85
CA LEU A 19 -4.65 -2.89 -2.29
C LEU A 19 -4.96 -3.15 -0.81
N MET A 20 -5.17 -4.41 -0.42
CA MET A 20 -5.41 -4.77 0.98
C MET A 20 -4.21 -4.41 1.87
N LEU A 21 -2.99 -4.66 1.38
CA LEU A 21 -1.77 -4.20 2.05
C LEU A 21 -1.78 -2.67 2.25
N TRP A 22 -2.14 -1.91 1.21
CA TRP A 22 -2.21 -0.45 1.33
C TRP A 22 -3.24 0.00 2.38
N VAL A 23 -4.43 -0.60 2.39
CA VAL A 23 -5.49 -0.31 3.39
C VAL A 23 -4.98 -0.55 4.82
N GLU A 24 -4.26 -1.64 5.05
CA GLU A 24 -3.68 -1.92 6.37
C GLU A 24 -2.60 -0.90 6.77
N LEU A 25 -1.78 -0.44 5.83
CA LEU A 25 -0.81 0.63 6.09
C LEU A 25 -1.49 1.97 6.39
N VAL A 26 -2.61 2.27 5.72
CA VAL A 26 -3.41 3.48 6.01
C VAL A 26 -3.95 3.43 7.44
N LYS A 27 -4.52 2.30 7.85
CA LYS A 27 -5.03 2.10 9.23
C LYS A 27 -3.92 2.19 10.27
N ALA A 28 -2.75 1.60 9.98
CA ALA A 28 -1.62 1.59 10.91
C ALA A 28 -1.02 2.99 11.10
N GLY A 29 -1.01 3.81 10.04
CA GLY A 29 -0.44 5.17 10.05
C GLY A 29 1.08 5.21 10.26
N GLY A 30 1.73 6.31 9.90
CA GLY A 30 3.17 6.46 10.08
C GLY A 30 4.04 5.64 9.13
N TYR A 31 5.28 5.33 9.57
CA TYR A 31 6.30 4.63 8.78
C TYR A 31 6.62 3.28 9.40
N HIS A 32 6.62 2.22 8.59
CA HIS A 32 6.82 0.84 9.02
C HIS A 32 7.99 0.18 8.28
N ASN A 33 8.83 -0.56 8.98
CA ASN A 33 9.81 -1.44 8.35
C ASN A 33 9.15 -2.72 7.82
N LEU A 34 9.85 -3.47 6.96
CA LEU A 34 9.30 -4.68 6.34
C LEU A 34 8.77 -5.71 7.35
N ARG A 35 9.42 -5.84 8.52
CA ARG A 35 9.00 -6.78 9.56
C ARG A 35 7.66 -6.35 10.18
N GLU A 36 7.50 -5.05 10.43
CA GLU A 36 6.24 -4.47 10.92
C GLU A 36 5.13 -4.63 9.90
N VAL A 37 5.39 -4.31 8.62
CA VAL A 37 4.43 -4.49 7.53
C VAL A 37 3.93 -5.93 7.46
N ARG A 38 4.84 -6.92 7.51
CA ARG A 38 4.46 -8.34 7.53
C ARG A 38 3.60 -8.69 8.73
N ARG A 39 3.94 -8.17 9.91
CA ARG A 39 3.17 -8.44 11.13
C ARG A 39 1.74 -7.87 11.04
N THR A 40 1.58 -6.69 10.47
CA THR A 40 0.28 -6.00 10.37
C THR A 40 -0.61 -6.59 9.29
N TRP A 41 -0.05 -6.94 8.12
CA TRP A 41 -0.84 -7.42 6.99
C TRP A 41 -1.03 -8.94 6.98
N CYS A 42 0.07 -9.71 6.93
CA CYS A 42 0.04 -11.17 6.96
C CYS A 42 1.43 -11.74 7.26
N ALA A 43 1.59 -12.37 8.42
CA ALA A 43 2.87 -12.94 8.84
C ALA A 43 3.29 -14.17 8.00
N ALA A 44 2.31 -14.87 7.41
CA ALA A 44 2.55 -16.05 6.58
C ALA A 44 3.08 -15.68 5.17
N THR A 45 2.87 -14.45 4.70
CA THR A 45 3.37 -14.02 3.39
C THR A 45 4.89 -13.91 3.39
N GLU A 46 5.51 -14.42 2.33
CA GLU A 46 6.96 -14.36 2.15
C GLU A 46 7.46 -12.91 2.07
N PRO A 47 8.64 -12.59 2.64
CA PRO A 47 9.20 -11.25 2.59
C PRO A 47 9.39 -10.71 1.17
N GLY A 48 9.69 -11.59 0.20
CA GLY A 48 9.85 -11.24 -1.21
C GLY A 48 8.56 -10.68 -1.80
N THR A 49 7.45 -11.39 -1.62
CA THR A 49 6.15 -10.95 -2.14
C THR A 49 5.67 -9.66 -1.48
N VAL A 50 5.96 -9.46 -0.19
CA VAL A 50 5.62 -8.20 0.49
C VAL A 50 6.43 -7.04 -0.10
N ARG A 51 7.72 -7.24 -0.40
CA ARG A 51 8.56 -6.23 -1.07
C ARG A 51 8.05 -5.90 -2.47
N GLU A 52 7.68 -6.90 -3.25
CA GLU A 52 7.12 -6.69 -4.60
C GLU A 52 5.86 -5.83 -4.56
N ARG A 53 4.96 -6.10 -3.62
CA ARG A 53 3.73 -5.30 -3.43
C ARG A 53 4.03 -3.88 -2.96
N LEU A 54 4.96 -3.72 -2.01
CA LEU A 54 5.42 -2.39 -1.58
C LEU A 54 6.05 -1.60 -2.74
N ALA A 55 6.83 -2.25 -3.60
CA ALA A 55 7.40 -1.63 -4.80
C ALA A 55 6.29 -1.16 -5.75
N ARG A 56 5.27 -1.98 -6.01
CA ARG A 56 4.10 -1.58 -6.82
C ARG A 56 3.37 -0.38 -6.20
N LEU A 57 3.20 -0.34 -4.89
CA LEU A 57 2.57 0.80 -4.20
C LEU A 57 3.44 2.07 -4.28
N CYS A 58 4.76 1.94 -4.19
CA CYS A 58 5.70 3.04 -4.38
C CYS A 58 5.66 3.58 -5.82
N ASP A 59 5.65 2.70 -6.82
CA ASP A 59 5.59 3.05 -8.23
C ASP A 59 4.29 3.75 -8.62
N ASN A 60 3.21 3.50 -7.88
CA ASN A 60 1.93 4.19 -8.02
C ASN A 60 1.80 5.42 -7.12
N GLY A 61 2.84 5.77 -6.36
CA GLY A 61 2.87 6.94 -5.48
C GLY A 61 1.93 6.84 -4.28
N MET A 62 1.45 5.65 -3.93
CA MET A 62 0.54 5.40 -2.80
C MET A 62 1.30 5.24 -1.47
N VAL A 63 2.54 4.76 -1.57
CA VAL A 63 3.48 4.57 -0.46
C VAL A 63 4.78 5.27 -0.82
N ARG A 64 5.48 5.78 0.20
CA ARG A 64 6.82 6.36 0.06
C ARG A 64 7.82 5.52 0.83
N GLU A 65 8.86 5.08 0.14
CA GLU A 65 10.04 4.50 0.76
C GLU A 65 10.92 5.59 1.38
N ARG A 66 11.40 5.35 2.60
CA ARG A 66 12.40 6.17 3.29
C ARG A 66 13.51 5.28 3.84
N ARG A 67 14.76 5.61 3.49
CA ARG A 67 15.95 4.99 4.07
C ARG A 67 16.35 5.74 5.35
N ILE A 68 16.56 4.99 6.43
CA ILE A 68 17.06 5.46 7.72
C ILE A 68 18.45 4.84 7.90
N GLY A 69 19.49 5.62 7.64
CA GLY A 69 20.86 5.11 7.57
C GLY A 69 21.09 4.16 6.38
N SER A 70 22.12 3.32 6.48
CA SER A 70 22.54 2.42 5.40
C SER A 70 21.80 1.08 5.35
N LYS A 71 21.04 0.72 6.39
CA LYS A 71 20.47 -0.63 6.56
C LYS A 71 18.96 -0.69 6.80
N HIS A 72 18.31 0.43 7.10
CA HIS A 72 16.89 0.41 7.45
C HIS A 72 16.06 1.10 6.37
N THR A 73 15.09 0.37 5.83
CA THR A 73 14.09 0.91 4.92
C THR A 73 12.74 0.88 5.61
N THR A 74 12.02 1.99 5.55
CA THR A 74 10.68 2.16 6.09
C THR A 74 9.73 2.65 5.00
N TYR A 75 8.45 2.33 5.15
CA TYR A 75 7.39 2.59 4.18
C TYR A 75 6.26 3.31 4.88
N GLY A 76 5.83 4.45 4.33
CA GLY A 76 4.71 5.22 4.87
C GLY A 76 3.73 5.59 3.77
N VAL A 77 2.44 5.60 4.09
CA VAL A 77 1.40 6.04 3.15
C VAL A 77 1.57 7.52 2.83
N THR A 78 1.38 7.89 1.57
CA THR A 78 1.40 9.30 1.19
C THR A 78 0.06 9.94 1.54
N THR A 79 0.07 11.07 2.26
CA THR A 79 -1.12 11.82 2.68
C THR A 79 -1.90 12.47 1.54
N LYS A 80 -1.41 12.39 0.29
CA LYS A 80 -2.25 12.69 -0.87
C LYS A 80 -3.24 11.55 -0.99
N CYS A 81 -4.39 11.71 -0.34
CA CYS A 81 -5.58 10.87 -0.49
C CYS A 81 -6.06 10.98 -1.95
N ILE A 82 -5.34 10.33 -2.85
CA ILE A 82 -5.77 10.11 -4.21
C ILE A 82 -6.50 8.79 -4.11
N ALA A 83 -7.82 8.86 -4.18
CA ALA A 83 -8.60 7.66 -4.37
C ALA A 83 -7.99 6.86 -5.53
N PRO A 84 -7.70 5.55 -5.34
CA PRO A 84 -7.19 4.72 -6.41
C PRO A 84 -8.08 4.98 -7.62
N PRO A 85 -7.54 5.37 -8.77
CA PRO A 85 -8.38 5.72 -9.91
C PRO A 85 -9.38 4.61 -10.21
N GLY A 86 -10.68 4.93 -10.19
CA GLY A 86 -11.78 3.95 -10.23
C GLY A 86 -12.49 3.69 -8.89
N TYR A 87 -11.97 4.21 -7.78
CA TYR A 87 -12.65 4.26 -6.48
C TYR A 87 -12.97 5.72 -6.18
N ASP A 88 -14.25 6.06 -6.03
CA ASP A 88 -14.62 7.23 -5.22
C ASP A 88 -14.57 6.76 -3.77
N PHE A 89 -13.72 7.38 -2.95
CA PHE A 89 -13.92 7.25 -1.51
C PHE A 89 -15.26 7.93 -1.21
N LEU A 90 -16.31 7.13 -0.98
CA LEU A 90 -17.50 7.58 -0.30
C LEU A 90 -17.07 7.98 1.12
N MET A 91 -16.54 9.20 1.26
CA MET A 91 -16.49 9.86 2.55
C MET A 91 -17.94 10.13 2.90
N ARG A 92 -18.51 9.27 3.76
CA ARG A 92 -19.66 9.67 4.57
C ARG A 92 -19.15 10.82 5.44
N ALA A 93 -19.40 12.05 5.00
CA ALA A 93 -19.54 13.15 5.93
C ALA A 93 -20.76 12.79 6.78
N GLU A 94 -20.55 12.49 8.05
CA GLU A 94 -21.64 12.46 9.02
C GLU A 94 -22.22 13.89 9.06
N ALA A 95 -23.52 13.99 8.78
CA ALA A 95 -24.35 15.16 8.99
C ALA A 95 -25.05 15.02 10.34
#